data_AF-A0A1H9LAX1-F1
#
_entry.id   AF-A0A1H9LAX1-F1
#
_cell.length_a   1.000
_cell.length_b   1.000
_cell.length_c   1.000
_cell.angle_alpha   90.00
_cell.angle_beta   90.00
_cell.angle_gamma   90.00
#
_symmetry.space_group_name_H-M   'P 1'
#
loop_
_entity.id
_entity.type
_entity.pdbx_description
1 polymer ?
#
loop_
_entity_poly.entity_id
_entity_poly.type
_entity_poly.pdbx_seq_one_letter_code
_entity_poly.pdbx_strand_id
1 'polypeptide(L)'
;MERVISADRPEWVPVFTGLSVPVFRKLVRVVARRGGEQTGSGRRWGLSLADRVLLVAVYYRTNLTFRQVALLFGISKSAAGRVVDHL
;
A
#
# COMPACT_ATOMS: atom_id res chain seq x y z
N MET A 1 -14.54 -1.05 -10.39
CA MET A 1 -14.35 -0.23 -9.18
C MET A 1 -13.20 0.71 -9.45
N GLU A 2 -13.45 2.01 -9.33
CA GLU A 2 -12.41 3.02 -9.53
C GLU A 2 -11.49 3.06 -8.31
N ARG A 3 -10.19 3.10 -8.58
CA ARG A 3 -9.16 3.17 -7.55
C ARG A 3 -8.92 4.64 -7.20
N VAL A 4 -9.23 5.03 -5.96
CA VAL A 4 -9.13 6.43 -5.49
C VAL A 4 -7.71 6.78 -5.04
N ILE A 5 -7.09 5.88 -4.27
CA ILE A 5 -5.74 6.08 -3.70
C ILE A 5 -4.71 5.23 -4.44
N SER A 6 -3.65 5.89 -4.90
CA SER A 6 -2.48 5.28 -5.52
C SER A 6 -1.22 6.10 -5.24
N ALA A 7 -0.09 5.41 -5.12
CA ALA A 7 1.23 6.03 -5.03
C ALA A 7 1.67 6.72 -6.33
N ASP A 8 1.03 6.39 -7.47
CA ASP A 8 1.25 7.08 -8.75
C ASP A 8 0.59 8.47 -8.77
N ARG A 9 -0.32 8.73 -7.83
CA ARG A 9 -0.92 10.04 -7.55
C ARG A 9 -0.16 10.68 -6.38
N PRO A 10 0.83 11.55 -6.66
CA PRO A 10 1.82 11.98 -5.67
C PRO A 10 1.22 12.76 -4.50
N GLU A 11 0.02 13.32 -4.65
CA GLU A 11 -0.71 14.04 -3.61
C GLU A 11 -1.06 13.16 -2.40
N TRP A 12 -1.26 11.85 -2.59
CA TRP A 12 -1.67 10.95 -1.50
C TRP A 12 -0.53 10.55 -0.58
N VAL A 13 0.70 10.52 -1.09
CA VAL A 13 1.88 10.13 -0.33
C VAL A 13 2.11 11.03 0.89
N PRO A 14 2.24 12.36 0.77
CA PRO A 14 2.44 13.21 1.94
C PRO A 14 1.22 13.23 2.86
N VAL A 15 0.00 13.15 2.31
CA VAL A 15 -1.25 13.16 3.09
C VAL A 15 -1.31 11.99 4.07
N PHE A 16 -0.98 10.78 3.63
CA PHE A 16 -1.15 9.58 4.46
C PHE A 16 0.14 9.10 5.13
N THR A 17 1.31 9.48 4.63
CA THR A 17 2.60 9.05 5.21
C THR A 17 3.32 10.14 5.99
N GLY A 18 3.01 11.42 5.71
CA GLY A 18 3.81 12.55 6.20
C GLY A 18 5.19 12.66 5.53
N LEU A 19 5.49 11.83 4.52
CA LEU A 19 6.77 11.83 3.80
C LEU A 19 6.65 12.62 2.49
N SER A 20 7.74 13.26 2.09
CA SER A 20 7.88 13.73 0.72
C SER A 20 7.98 12.54 -0.24
N VAL A 21 7.55 12.72 -1.49
CA VAL A 21 7.59 11.68 -2.53
C VAL A 21 8.99 11.05 -2.70
N PRO A 22 10.11 11.81 -2.70
CA PRO A 22 11.45 11.20 -2.77
C PRO A 22 11.80 10.31 -1.57
N VAL A 23 11.43 10.72 -0.36
CA VAL A 23 11.69 9.95 0.87
C VAL A 23 10.83 8.68 0.87
N PHE A 24 9.57 8.77 0.44
CA PHE A 24 8.70 7.61 0.27
C PHE A 24 9.28 6.61 -0.73
N ARG A 25 9.77 7.05 -1.90
CA ARG A 25 10.45 6.17 -2.87
C ARG A 25 11.70 5.50 -2.28
N LYS A 26 12.42 6.16 -1.38
CA LYS A 26 13.54 5.55 -0.65
C LYS A 26 13.03 4.45 0.30
N LEU A 27 11.94 4.70 1.04
CA LEU A 27 11.30 3.70 1.89
C LEU A 27 10.86 2.47 1.09
N VAL A 28 10.16 2.66 -0.03
CA VAL A 28 9.73 1.55 -0.91
C VAL A 28 10.91 0.69 -1.36
N ARG A 29 12.04 1.30 -1.73
CA ARG A 29 13.27 0.55 -2.07
C ARG A 29 13.84 -0.23 -0.90
N VAL A 30 13.78 0.31 0.32
CA VAL A 30 14.21 -0.42 1.53
C VAL A 30 13.31 -1.62 1.78
N VAL A 31 11.98 -1.45 1.66
CA VAL A 31 11.01 -2.53 1.80
C VAL A 31 11.22 -3.62 0.74
N ALA A 32 11.48 -3.23 -0.52
CA ALA A 32 11.79 -4.17 -1.59
C ALA A 32 13.03 -5.03 -1.26
N ARG A 33 14.11 -4.39 -0.79
CA ARG A 33 15.35 -5.08 -0.39
C ARG A 33 15.17 -6.01 0.81
N ARG A 34 14.21 -5.74 1.67
CA ARG A 34 13.84 -6.60 2.81
C ARG A 34 12.87 -7.72 2.43
N GLY A 35 12.55 -7.87 1.15
CA GLY A 35 11.70 -8.94 0.66
C GLY A 35 10.22 -8.61 0.56
N GLY A 36 9.82 -7.34 0.65
CA GLY A 36 8.42 -6.94 0.46
C GLY A 36 7.87 -7.20 -0.94
N GLU A 37 8.74 -7.45 -1.93
CA GLU A 37 8.35 -7.94 -3.26
C GLU A 37 7.95 -9.42 -3.29
N GLN A 38 8.28 -10.20 -2.25
CA GLN A 38 8.02 -11.63 -2.24
C GLN A 38 6.51 -11.91 -2.19
N THR A 39 5.94 -12.16 -3.36
CA THR A 39 4.69 -12.89 -3.55
C THR A 39 4.99 -14.35 -3.22
N GLY A 40 4.61 -14.85 -2.04
CA GLY A 40 4.75 -16.28 -1.73
C GLY A 40 4.18 -17.12 -2.88
N SER A 41 5.03 -17.95 -3.51
CA SER A 41 4.80 -18.98 -4.55
C SER A 41 3.46 -19.00 -5.33
N GLY A 42 2.90 -17.85 -5.68
CA GLY A 42 1.52 -17.74 -6.14
C GLY A 42 1.27 -16.49 -6.98
N ARG A 43 0.00 -16.24 -7.30
CA ARG A 43 -0.41 -15.13 -8.19
C ARG A 43 0.14 -13.79 -7.68
N ARG A 44 0.82 -13.06 -8.56
CA ARG A 44 1.36 -11.72 -8.31
C ARG A 44 0.28 -10.84 -7.65
N TRP A 45 0.66 -10.06 -6.63
CA TRP A 45 -0.24 -9.08 -6.02
C TRP A 45 -0.79 -8.16 -7.11
N GLY A 46 -2.09 -7.91 -7.14
CA GLY A 46 -2.71 -6.96 -8.07
C GLY A 46 -2.39 -5.48 -7.76
N LEU A 47 -1.48 -5.23 -6.82
CA LEU A 47 -1.13 -3.90 -6.30
C LEU A 47 0.39 -3.76 -6.29
N SER A 48 0.92 -2.63 -6.77
CA SER A 48 2.37 -2.37 -6.77
C SER A 48 2.93 -2.35 -5.34
N LEU A 49 4.24 -2.57 -5.16
CA LEU A 49 4.83 -2.46 -3.82
C LEU A 49 4.63 -1.06 -3.21
N ALA A 50 4.78 0.00 -4.01
CA ALA A 50 4.56 1.36 -3.55
C ALA A 50 3.14 1.55 -3.01
N ASP A 51 2.15 1.03 -3.72
CA ASP A 51 0.76 1.07 -3.29
C ASP A 51 0.49 0.23 -2.05
N ARG A 52 1.18 -0.90 -1.89
CA ARG A 52 1.07 -1.74 -0.69
C ARG A 52 1.64 -1.02 0.53
N VAL A 53 2.80 -0.37 0.39
CA VAL A 53 3.39 0.46 1.45
C VAL A 53 2.48 1.65 1.79
N LEU A 54 1.89 2.31 0.79
CA LEU A 54 0.92 3.39 1.02
C LEU A 54 -0.34 2.87 1.72
N LEU A 55 -0.82 1.68 1.37
CA LEU A 55 -1.96 1.03 2.02
C LEU A 55 -1.69 0.78 3.50
N VAL A 56 -0.54 0.22 3.84
CA VAL A 56 -0.13 0.00 5.24
C VAL A 56 -0.13 1.33 6.01
N ALA A 57 0.44 2.39 5.42
CA ALA A 57 0.42 3.71 6.04
C ALA A 57 -1.01 4.23 6.26
N VAL A 58 -1.89 4.14 5.26
CA VAL A 58 -3.31 4.53 5.38
C VAL A 58 -3.99 3.75 6.50
N TYR A 59 -3.82 2.43 6.54
CA TYR A 59 -4.43 1.57 7.55
C TYR A 59 -3.98 1.93 8.97
N TYR A 60 -2.68 2.16 9.20
CA TYR A 60 -2.18 2.50 10.54
C TYR A 60 -2.38 3.97 10.95
N ARG A 61 -2.48 4.91 9.99
CA ARG A 61 -2.66 6.34 10.30
C ARG A 61 -4.12 6.77 10.40
N THR A 62 -5.05 5.96 9.92
CA THR A 62 -6.48 6.30 9.90
C THR A 62 -7.28 5.26 10.66
N ASN A 63 -8.46 5.64 11.19
CA ASN A 63 -9.37 4.69 11.87
C ASN A 63 -10.25 3.92 10.88
N LEU A 64 -9.72 3.56 9.70
CA LEU A 64 -10.49 2.88 8.65
C LEU A 64 -10.44 1.36 8.82
N THR A 65 -11.57 0.73 8.54
CA THR A 65 -11.65 -0.74 8.47
C THR A 65 -10.95 -1.27 7.22
N PHE A 66 -10.51 -2.54 7.23
CA PHE A 66 -9.99 -3.21 6.03
C PHE A 66 -10.90 -3.13 4.82
N ARG A 67 -12.22 -3.09 5.01
CA ARG A 67 -13.18 -2.96 3.90
C ARG A 67 -13.13 -1.56 3.29
N GLN A 68 -13.07 -0.52 4.10
CA GLN A 68 -12.94 0.86 3.62
C GLN A 68 -11.60 1.09 2.93
N VAL A 69 -10.49 0.61 3.52
CA VAL A 69 -9.17 0.67 2.89
C VAL A 69 -9.17 -0.08 1.55
N ALA A 70 -9.71 -1.30 1.50
CA ALA A 70 -9.79 -2.08 0.27
C ALA A 70 -10.56 -1.36 -0.85
N LEU A 71 -11.66 -0.68 -0.52
CA LEU A 71 -12.43 0.13 -1.47
C LEU A 71 -11.59 1.28 -2.04
N LEU A 72 -10.84 2.00 -1.20
CA LEU A 72 -10.00 3.13 -1.66
C LEU A 72 -8.88 2.69 -2.61
N PHE A 73 -8.35 1.48 -2.41
CA PHE A 73 -7.29 0.91 -3.23
C PHE A 73 -7.79 0.03 -4.40
N GLY A 74 -9.11 -0.14 -4.55
CA GLY A 74 -9.69 -0.94 -5.63
C GLY A 74 -9.38 -2.43 -5.54
N ILE A 75 -9.20 -2.98 -4.33
CA ILE A 75 -8.88 -4.39 -4.08
C ILE A 75 -9.93 -5.05 -3.17
N SER A 76 -9.84 -6.38 -2.98
CA SER A 76 -10.70 -7.08 -2.03
C SER A 76 -10.27 -6.83 -0.57
N LYS A 77 -11.21 -6.95 0.38
CA LYS A 77 -10.92 -6.92 1.84
C LYS A 77 -9.81 -7.91 2.21
N SER A 78 -9.86 -9.14 1.68
CA SER A 78 -8.88 -10.18 1.97
C SER A 78 -7.51 -9.88 1.37
N ALA A 79 -7.44 -9.17 0.23
CA ALA A 79 -6.17 -8.69 -0.30
C ALA A 79 -5.59 -7.59 0.59
N ALA A 80 -6.40 -6.63 1.06
CA ALA A 80 -5.95 -5.60 1.99
C ALA A 80 -5.42 -6.18 3.31
N GLY A 81 -6.12 -7.16 3.89
CA GLY A 81 -5.67 -7.88 5.08
C GLY A 81 -4.30 -8.52 4.88
N ARG A 82 -4.15 -9.32 3.82
CA ARG A 82 -2.86 -9.94 3.50
C ARG A 82 -1.73 -8.90 3.30
N VAL A 83 -2.01 -7.72 2.72
CA VAL A 83 -0.98 -6.68 2.57
C VAL A 83 -0.47 -6.23 3.94
N VAL A 84 -1.38 -5.96 4.88
CA VAL A 84 -1.02 -5.52 6.23
C VAL A 84 -0.35 -6.64 7.04
N ASP A 85 -0.77 -7.90 6.85
CA ASP A 85 -0.17 -9.03 7.55
C ASP A 85 1.25 -9.38 7.06
N HIS A 86 1.58 -9.04 5.80
CA HIS A 86 2.85 -9.41 5.16
C HIS A 86 3.89 -8.28 5.04
N LEU A 87 3.53 -7.03 5.34
CA LEU A 87 4.42 -5.86 5.29
C LEU A 87 4.60 -5.23 6.67
#